data_AF-A0A7J3I9X2-F1
#
_entry.id   AF-A0A7J3I9X2-F1
#
_cell.length_a   1.000
_cell.length_b   1.000
_cell.length_c   1.000
_cell.angle_alpha   90.00
_cell.angle_beta   90.00
_cell.angle_gamma   90.00
#
_symmetry.space_group_name_H-M   'P 1'
#
loop_
_entity.id
_entity.type
_entity.pdbx_description
1 polymer ?
#
loop_
_entity_poly.entity_id
_entity_poly.type
_entity_poly.pdbx_seq_one_letter_code
_entity_poly.pdbx_strand_id
1 'polypeptide(L)'
;MAAETISWISVETVRACYTCFKCIGVCPAGLKPNLFVKAYIGSMFREFREVYEEVIKDSSIWMCARCLKCVEVCPQKVSLNDVIEYLQHEATKRGLVPQVYLTMVENTMNSYLAFASQTIVSRDGDIYMTEDVRSLLGLDPLPEPQNIEKFRERLRLLKEAG
;
A
#
# COMPACT_ATOMS: atom_id res chain seq x y z
N MET A 1 -10.87 0.28 23.70
CA MET A 1 -11.21 -0.59 22.57
C MET A 1 -9.90 -1.14 22.05
N ALA A 2 -9.65 -2.44 22.21
CA ALA A 2 -8.48 -3.09 21.62
C ALA A 2 -8.71 -3.11 20.11
N ALA A 3 -7.73 -2.65 19.32
CA ALA A 3 -7.81 -2.77 17.88
C ALA A 3 -8.01 -4.26 17.53
N GLU A 4 -8.96 -4.55 16.65
CA GLU A 4 -9.22 -5.93 16.22
C GLU A 4 -7.92 -6.52 15.68
N THR A 5 -7.49 -7.64 16.25
CA THR A 5 -6.32 -8.36 15.75
C THR A 5 -6.67 -8.88 14.37
N ILE A 6 -6.00 -8.34 13.35
CA ILE A 6 -6.10 -8.84 11.99
C ILE A 6 -5.65 -10.31 11.99
N SER A 7 -6.49 -11.20 11.43
CA SER A 7 -6.39 -12.66 11.59
C SER A 7 -5.08 -13.28 11.08
N TRP A 8 -4.33 -12.58 10.22
CA TRP A 8 -3.08 -13.06 9.63
C TRP A 8 -1.81 -12.52 10.30
N ILE A 9 -1.91 -11.65 11.32
CA ILE A 9 -0.74 -11.14 12.06
C ILE A 9 -0.73 -11.71 13.48
N SER A 10 0.24 -12.57 13.79
CA SER A 10 0.44 -13.06 15.17
C SER A 10 1.14 -12.00 16.02
N VAL A 11 0.43 -11.52 17.03
CA VAL A 11 0.95 -10.55 18.02
C VAL A 11 2.14 -11.13 18.76
N GLU A 12 2.11 -12.41 19.09
CA GLU A 12 3.20 -13.12 19.78
C GLU A 12 4.48 -13.10 18.93
N THR A 13 4.34 -13.37 17.63
CA THR A 13 5.46 -13.32 16.68
C THR A 13 6.04 -11.92 16.59
N VAL A 14 5.19 -10.88 16.49
CA VAL A 14 5.65 -9.48 16.44
C VAL A 14 6.35 -9.08 17.76
N ARG A 15 5.83 -9.50 18.92
CA ARG A 15 6.43 -9.25 20.24
C ARG A 15 7.75 -10.00 20.46
N ALA A 16 8.01 -11.07 19.72
CA ALA A 16 9.30 -11.77 19.74
C ALA A 16 10.44 -10.95 19.10
N CYS A 17 10.13 -9.83 18.43
CA CYS A 17 11.13 -8.92 17.88
C CYS A 17 12.04 -8.35 18.99
N TYR A 18 13.28 -8.83 19.03
CA TYR A 18 14.32 -8.33 19.94
C TYR A 18 15.17 -7.20 19.33
N THR A 19 14.68 -6.56 18.27
CA THR A 19 15.30 -5.35 17.69
C THR A 19 16.74 -5.59 17.17
N CYS A 20 16.95 -6.67 16.41
CA CYS A 20 18.25 -7.00 15.82
C CYS A 20 18.69 -6.11 14.64
N PHE A 21 17.81 -5.25 14.15
CA PHE A 21 18.03 -4.31 13.04
C PHE A 21 18.39 -4.89 11.66
N LYS A 22 18.41 -6.21 11.46
CA LYS A 22 18.65 -6.82 10.13
C LYS A 22 17.71 -6.27 9.04
N CYS A 23 16.45 -6.03 9.39
CA CYS A 23 15.45 -5.47 8.48
C CYS A 23 15.78 -4.04 8.00
N ILE A 24 16.47 -3.22 8.80
CA ILE A 24 16.93 -1.89 8.40
C ILE A 24 18.03 -2.04 7.36
N GLY A 25 19.02 -2.91 7.62
CA GLY A 25 20.19 -3.09 6.74
C GLY A 25 19.87 -3.60 5.34
N VAL A 26 18.69 -4.19 5.13
CA VAL A 26 18.25 -4.68 3.81
C VAL A 26 17.16 -3.83 3.16
N CYS A 27 16.67 -2.78 3.83
CA CYS A 27 15.59 -1.96 3.31
C CYS A 27 16.10 -1.05 2.18
N PRO A 28 15.66 -1.23 0.92
CA PRO A 28 16.10 -0.36 -0.18
C PRO A 28 15.56 1.07 -0.04
N ALA A 29 14.44 1.26 0.66
CA ALA A 29 13.81 2.56 0.89
C ALA A 29 14.39 3.31 2.12
N GLY A 30 15.37 2.72 2.82
CA GLY A 30 15.97 3.36 4.01
C GLY A 30 15.02 3.53 5.20
N LEU A 31 13.95 2.73 5.27
CA LEU A 31 12.97 2.78 6.35
C LEU A 31 13.56 2.31 7.68
N LYS A 32 12.83 2.56 8.77
CA LYS A 32 13.13 2.08 10.12
C LYS A 32 12.08 1.06 10.60
N PRO A 33 12.06 -0.19 10.09
CA PRO A 33 10.97 -1.13 10.36
C PRO A 33 10.80 -1.51 11.84
N ASN A 34 11.83 -1.33 12.67
CA ASN A 34 11.73 -1.49 14.11
C ASN A 34 10.73 -0.51 14.76
N LEU A 35 10.56 0.70 14.21
CA LEU A 35 9.54 1.65 14.68
C LEU A 35 8.13 1.17 14.34
N PHE A 36 7.95 0.52 13.18
CA PHE A 36 6.67 -0.05 12.77
C PHE A 36 6.24 -1.22 13.66
N VAL A 37 7.20 -2.04 14.13
CA VAL A 37 6.93 -3.07 15.16
C VAL A 37 6.42 -2.44 16.45
N LYS A 38 7.09 -1.38 16.94
CA LYS A 38 6.65 -0.68 18.16
C LYS A 38 5.28 -0.03 17.96
N ALA A 39 5.04 0.60 16.82
CA ALA A 39 3.75 1.19 16.48
C ALA A 39 2.63 0.15 16.45
N TYR A 40 2.87 -1.03 15.88
CA TYR A 40 1.91 -2.13 15.91
C TYR A 40 1.62 -2.60 17.36
N ILE A 41 2.65 -2.74 18.19
CA ILE A 41 2.44 -3.05 19.61
C ILE A 41 1.63 -1.94 20.29
N GLY A 42 1.92 -0.67 20.00
CA GLY A 42 1.21 0.49 20.56
C GLY A 42 -0.21 0.69 20.08
N SER A 43 -0.61 0.11 18.95
CA SER A 43 -2.00 0.10 18.52
C SER A 43 -2.87 -0.88 19.35
N MET A 44 -2.26 -1.95 19.86
CA MET A 44 -2.94 -3.01 20.62
C MET A 44 -2.85 -2.80 22.13
N PHE A 45 -1.71 -2.31 22.61
CA PHE A 45 -1.37 -2.22 24.02
C PHE A 45 -1.17 -0.76 24.48
N ARG A 46 -0.78 -0.56 25.74
CA ARG A 46 -0.48 0.79 26.26
C ARG A 46 0.97 1.21 25.97
N GLU A 47 1.86 0.23 25.89
CA GLU A 47 3.27 0.40 25.56
C GLU A 47 3.42 0.98 24.15
N PHE A 48 4.30 1.97 23.96
CA PHE A 48 4.60 2.57 22.66
C PHE A 48 3.40 3.25 21.96
N ARG A 49 2.36 3.62 22.72
CA ARG A 49 1.18 4.29 22.17
C ARG A 49 1.54 5.63 21.52
N GLU A 50 2.49 6.35 22.09
CA GLU A 50 3.06 7.57 21.52
C GLU A 50 3.73 7.30 20.17
N VAL A 51 4.49 6.21 20.05
CA VAL A 51 5.15 5.80 18.81
C VAL A 51 4.10 5.44 17.74
N TYR A 52 3.02 4.77 18.13
CA TYR A 52 1.91 4.47 17.22
C TYR A 52 1.30 5.74 16.64
N GLU A 53 0.97 6.72 17.48
CA GLU A 53 0.36 7.97 17.04
C GLU A 53 1.29 8.83 16.17
N GLU A 54 2.60 8.76 16.37
CA GLU A 54 3.61 9.38 15.50
C GLU A 54 3.71 8.66 14.15
N VAL A 55 3.88 7.34 14.18
CA VAL A 55 4.10 6.52 12.97
C VAL A 55 2.89 6.54 12.03
N ILE A 56 1.67 6.54 12.56
CA ILE A 56 0.45 6.59 11.73
C ILE A 56 0.32 7.89 10.92
N LYS A 57 0.93 8.99 11.40
CA LYS A 57 0.94 10.27 10.70
C LYS A 57 2.16 10.44 9.79
N ASP A 58 3.15 9.56 9.90
CA ASP A 58 4.36 9.62 9.09
C ASP A 58 4.12 9.02 7.70
N SER A 59 4.41 9.80 6.67
CA SER A 59 4.39 9.35 5.28
C SER A 59 5.31 8.16 4.98
N SER A 60 6.30 7.89 5.84
CA SER A 60 7.28 6.80 5.65
C SER A 60 6.64 5.42 5.58
N ILE A 61 5.46 5.20 6.20
CA ILE A 61 4.73 3.92 6.09
C ILE A 61 4.34 3.61 4.63
N TRP A 62 4.18 4.64 3.78
CA TRP A 62 3.79 4.50 2.37
C TRP A 62 4.98 4.30 1.41
N MET A 63 6.21 4.40 1.90
CA MET A 63 7.42 4.21 1.08
C MET A 63 7.87 2.75 1.00
N CYS A 64 7.18 1.82 1.67
CA CYS A 64 7.49 0.41 1.61
C CYS A 64 7.31 -0.12 0.18
N ALA A 65 8.42 -0.51 -0.46
CA ALA A 65 8.41 -1.10 -1.80
C ALA A 65 7.91 -2.55 -1.86
N ARG A 66 7.41 -3.11 -0.73
CA ARG A 66 6.88 -4.48 -0.63
C ARG A 66 7.83 -5.56 -1.19
N CYS A 67 9.15 -5.35 -1.07
CA CYS A 67 10.17 -6.27 -1.59
C CYS A 67 10.42 -7.52 -0.73
N LEU A 68 9.77 -7.64 0.42
CA LEU A 68 9.81 -8.77 1.37
C LEU A 68 11.17 -9.17 1.96
N LYS A 69 12.28 -8.51 1.59
CA LYS A 69 13.62 -8.80 2.15
C LYS A 69 13.67 -8.79 3.68
N CYS A 70 12.91 -7.91 4.32
CA CYS A 70 12.85 -7.81 5.77
C CYS A 70 12.26 -9.07 6.43
N VAL A 71 11.35 -9.78 5.76
CA VAL A 71 10.75 -11.05 6.21
C VAL A 71 11.78 -12.17 6.09
N GLU A 72 12.47 -12.25 4.95
CA GLU A 72 13.48 -13.28 4.67
C GLU A 72 14.64 -13.27 5.69
N VAL A 73 15.14 -12.09 6.04
CA VAL A 73 16.28 -11.96 6.97
C VAL A 73 15.88 -12.01 8.45
N CYS A 74 14.58 -12.03 8.76
CA CYS A 74 14.12 -11.95 10.14
C CYS A 74 14.30 -13.30 10.87
N PRO A 75 15.11 -13.36 11.94
CA PRO A 75 15.34 -14.61 12.68
C PRO A 75 14.10 -15.05 13.47
N GLN A 76 13.20 -14.10 13.80
CA GLN A 76 11.96 -14.33 14.54
C GLN A 76 10.74 -14.49 13.63
N LYS A 77 10.95 -14.51 12.30
CA LYS A 77 9.87 -14.65 11.31
C LYS A 77 8.75 -13.61 11.46
N VAL A 78 9.09 -12.42 11.96
CA VAL A 78 8.18 -11.26 11.98
C VAL A 78 7.86 -10.85 10.54
N SER A 79 6.59 -10.92 10.17
CA SER A 79 6.12 -10.37 8.90
C SER A 79 6.00 -8.85 8.99
N LEU A 80 7.12 -8.17 8.74
CA LEU A 80 7.15 -6.70 8.70
C LEU A 80 6.30 -6.12 7.57
N ASN A 81 6.10 -6.89 6.50
CA ASN A 81 5.19 -6.53 5.42
C ASN A 81 3.77 -6.32 5.95
N ASP A 82 3.27 -7.28 6.71
CA ASP A 82 1.88 -7.27 7.19
C ASP A 82 1.71 -6.25 8.31
N VAL A 83 2.74 -6.05 9.15
CA VAL A 83 2.79 -4.95 10.13
C VAL A 83 2.63 -3.60 9.44
N ILE A 84 3.36 -3.34 8.35
CA ILE A 84 3.25 -2.08 7.61
C ILE A 84 1.87 -1.95 6.97
N GLU A 85 1.33 -3.02 6.42
CA GLU A 85 -0.02 -3.05 5.85
C GLU A 85 -1.10 -2.69 6.86
N TYR A 86 -1.01 -3.27 8.06
CA TYR A 86 -1.88 -2.93 9.17
C TYR A 86 -1.81 -1.43 9.49
N LEU A 87 -0.61 -0.86 9.57
CA LEU A 87 -0.45 0.57 9.87
C LEU A 87 -0.99 1.45 8.73
N GLN A 88 -0.80 1.07 7.47
CA GLN A 88 -1.39 1.76 6.31
C GLN A 88 -2.92 1.70 6.35
N HIS A 89 -3.49 0.57 6.74
CA HIS A 89 -4.93 0.41 6.92
C HIS A 89 -5.45 1.35 8.03
N GLU A 90 -4.80 1.36 9.19
CA GLU A 90 -5.19 2.24 10.30
C GLU A 90 -5.02 3.74 9.94
N ALA A 91 -4.00 4.09 9.16
CA ALA A 91 -3.85 5.45 8.61
C ALA A 91 -4.98 5.79 7.63
N THR A 92 -5.38 4.83 6.78
CA THR A 92 -6.47 4.99 5.81
C THR A 92 -7.81 5.24 6.50
N LYS A 93 -8.14 4.49 7.56
CA LYS A 93 -9.33 4.73 8.39
C LYS A 93 -9.40 6.15 8.97
N ARG A 94 -8.24 6.78 9.18
CA ARG A 94 -8.11 8.16 9.69
C ARG A 94 -8.06 9.21 8.57
N GLY A 95 -8.20 8.81 7.31
CA GLY A 95 -8.07 9.71 6.15
C GLY A 95 -6.64 10.16 5.86
N LEU A 96 -5.63 9.51 6.44
CA LEU A 96 -4.21 9.82 6.27
C LEU A 96 -3.59 9.04 5.10
N VAL A 97 -4.27 9.10 3.95
CA VAL A 97 -3.88 8.42 2.71
C VAL A 97 -3.28 9.41 1.71
N PRO A 98 -2.14 9.09 1.07
CA PRO A 98 -1.59 9.93 0.02
C PRO A 98 -2.57 10.09 -1.16
N GLN A 99 -2.71 11.31 -1.66
CA GLN A 99 -3.67 11.65 -2.71
C GLN A 99 -3.56 10.78 -3.96
N VAL A 100 -2.34 10.34 -4.31
CA VAL A 100 -2.09 9.47 -5.46
C VAL A 100 -2.92 8.18 -5.41
N TYR A 101 -3.10 7.58 -4.23
CA TYR A 101 -3.92 6.37 -4.08
C TYR A 101 -5.40 6.67 -4.29
N LEU A 102 -5.90 7.81 -3.81
CA LEU A 102 -7.28 8.25 -4.06
C LEU A 102 -7.52 8.47 -5.54
N THR A 103 -6.60 9.13 -6.24
CA THR A 103 -6.67 9.30 -7.70
C THR A 103 -6.66 7.97 -8.44
N MET A 104 -5.85 6.99 -8.00
CA MET A 104 -5.86 5.65 -8.60
C MET A 104 -7.20 4.93 -8.40
N VAL A 105 -7.82 5.08 -7.22
CA VAL A 105 -9.17 4.53 -6.96
C VAL A 105 -10.20 5.23 -7.86
N GLU A 106 -10.18 6.55 -7.94
CA GLU A 106 -11.08 7.33 -8.82
C GLU A 106 -10.93 6.92 -10.30
N ASN A 107 -9.69 6.78 -10.80
CA ASN A 107 -9.42 6.29 -12.15
C ASN A 107 -10.03 4.90 -12.34
N THR A 108 -9.82 3.99 -11.39
CA THR A 108 -10.37 2.63 -11.46
C THR A 108 -11.91 2.64 -11.51
N MET A 109 -12.56 3.56 -10.79
CA MET A 109 -14.01 3.71 -10.80
C MET A 109 -14.54 4.25 -12.14
N ASN A 110 -13.78 5.16 -12.78
CA ASN A 110 -14.22 5.88 -13.97
C ASN A 110 -13.85 5.18 -15.28
N SER A 111 -12.63 4.64 -15.39
CA SER A 111 -12.07 4.06 -16.62
C SER A 111 -11.71 2.58 -16.50
N TYR A 112 -11.94 1.96 -15.34
CA TYR A 112 -11.53 0.58 -15.03
C TYR A 112 -10.01 0.33 -15.03
N LEU A 113 -9.22 1.40 -15.14
CA LEU A 113 -7.77 1.37 -15.12
C LEU A 113 -7.27 2.19 -13.93
N ALA A 114 -6.30 1.66 -13.18
CA ALA A 114 -5.67 2.42 -12.09
C ALA A 114 -4.92 3.66 -12.60
N PHE A 115 -4.43 3.60 -13.83
CA PHE A 115 -3.79 4.70 -14.55
C PHE A 115 -4.66 5.06 -15.76
N ALA A 116 -5.17 6.29 -15.79
CA ALA A 116 -5.92 6.79 -16.93
C ALA A 116 -5.04 6.95 -18.17
N SER A 117 -5.68 7.07 -19.34
CA SER A 117 -4.99 7.43 -20.57
C SER A 117 -4.19 8.72 -20.36
N GLN A 118 -2.93 8.67 -20.77
CA GLN A 118 -1.97 9.75 -20.59
C GLN A 118 -1.74 10.46 -21.91
N THR A 119 -1.44 11.75 -21.80
CA THR A 119 -0.89 12.54 -22.89
C THR A 119 0.62 12.28 -22.98
N ILE A 120 1.07 11.87 -24.17
CA ILE A 120 2.48 11.64 -24.49
C ILE A 120 2.97 12.76 -25.40
N VAL A 121 4.09 13.36 -25.03
CA VAL A 121 4.77 14.38 -25.84
C VAL A 121 5.96 13.71 -26.51
N SER A 122 5.96 13.70 -27.84
CA SER A 122 7.07 13.19 -28.64
C SER A 122 8.29 14.10 -28.53
N ARG A 123 9.46 13.58 -28.90
CA ARG A 123 10.69 14.36 -29.02
C ARG A 123 10.53 15.56 -29.97
N ASP A 124 9.71 15.41 -31.01
CA ASP A 124 9.47 16.43 -32.03
C ASP A 124 8.44 17.48 -31.59
N GLY A 125 7.88 17.35 -30.38
CA GLY A 125 6.90 18.26 -29.79
C GLY A 125 5.44 17.90 -30.09
N ASP A 126 5.20 16.87 -30.89
CA ASP A 126 3.86 16.37 -31.16
C ASP A 126 3.21 15.77 -29.91
N ILE A 127 1.91 15.99 -29.76
CA ILE A 127 1.13 15.55 -28.62
C ILE A 127 0.18 14.45 -29.07
N TYR A 128 0.26 13.30 -28.41
CA TYR A 128 -0.58 12.13 -28.66
C TYR A 128 -1.29 11.71 -27.39
N MET A 129 -2.48 11.12 -27.52
CA MET A 129 -3.08 10.33 -26.45
C MET A 129 -2.55 8.90 -26.48
N THR A 130 -2.71 8.16 -25.38
CA THR A 130 -2.24 6.76 -25.29
C THR A 130 -2.87 5.89 -26.38
N GLU A 131 -4.13 6.12 -26.71
CA GLU A 131 -4.87 5.43 -27.76
C GLU A 131 -4.27 5.70 -29.15
N ASP A 132 -3.89 6.94 -29.43
CA ASP A 132 -3.27 7.33 -30.70
C ASP A 132 -1.95 6.59 -30.91
N VAL A 133 -1.09 6.56 -29.87
CA VAL A 133 0.21 5.87 -29.94
C VAL A 133 0.02 4.36 -30.12
N ARG A 134 -0.96 3.75 -29.44
CA ARG A 134 -1.26 2.33 -29.61
C ARG A 134 -1.70 2.01 -31.04
N SER A 135 -2.60 2.82 -31.60
CA SER A 135 -3.08 2.68 -32.98
C SER A 135 -1.93 2.81 -33.99
N LEU A 136 -1.07 3.83 -33.84
CA LEU A 136 0.11 4.03 -34.68
C LEU A 136 1.09 2.85 -34.66
N LEU A 137 1.20 2.16 -33.51
CA LEU A 137 2.03 0.96 -33.34
C LEU A 137 1.32 -0.34 -33.72
N GLY A 138 0.05 -0.29 -34.15
CA GLY A 138 -0.75 -1.48 -34.45
C GLY A 138 -1.05 -2.35 -33.23
N LEU A 139 -1.07 -1.76 -32.03
CA LEU A 139 -1.41 -2.44 -30.78
C LEU A 139 -2.92 -2.45 -30.55
N ASP A 140 -3.39 -3.45 -29.83
CA ASP A 140 -4.79 -3.55 -29.39
C ASP A 140 -5.24 -2.30 -28.61
N PRO A 141 -6.54 -1.96 -28.56
CA PRO A 141 -7.03 -0.88 -27.70
C PRO A 141 -6.74 -1.15 -26.21
N LEU A 142 -6.97 -0.13 -25.37
CA LEU A 142 -6.84 -0.31 -23.92
C LEU A 142 -7.80 -1.41 -23.44
N PRO A 143 -7.34 -2.29 -22.53
CA PRO A 143 -8.13 -3.44 -22.11
C PRO A 143 -9.30 -2.99 -21.23
N GLU A 144 -10.47 -3.58 -21.47
CA GLU A 144 -11.63 -3.46 -20.58
C GLU A 144 -11.80 -4.74 -19.75
N PRO A 145 -12.46 -4.66 -18.57
CA PRO A 145 -12.83 -5.84 -17.82
C PRO A 145 -13.69 -6.79 -18.66
N GLN A 146 -13.35 -8.08 -18.67
CA GLN A 146 -14.10 -9.11 -19.40
C GLN A 146 -15.60 -9.16 -19.02
N ASN A 147 -15.93 -8.78 -17.78
CA ASN A 147 -17.30 -8.66 -17.31
C ASN A 147 -17.46 -7.36 -16.50
N ILE A 148 -17.98 -6.33 -17.16
CA ILE A 148 -18.15 -4.98 -16.59
C ILE A 148 -19.15 -4.98 -15.44
N GLU A 149 -20.25 -5.72 -15.53
CA GLU A 149 -21.27 -5.76 -14.47
C GLU A 149 -20.70 -6.34 -13.18
N LYS A 150 -20.01 -7.49 -13.27
CA LYS A 150 -19.35 -8.12 -12.14
C LYS A 150 -18.24 -7.23 -11.58
N PHE A 151 -17.50 -6.52 -12.43
CA PHE A 151 -16.47 -5.59 -11.99
C PHE A 151 -17.08 -4.42 -11.19
N ARG A 152 -18.14 -3.79 -11.71
CA ARG A 152 -18.88 -2.72 -11.02
C ARG A 152 -19.47 -3.18 -9.70
N GLU A 153 -20.05 -4.37 -9.67
CA GLU A 153 -20.59 -4.96 -8.43
C GLU A 153 -19.48 -5.15 -7.39
N ARG A 154 -18.31 -5.66 -7.78
CA ARG A 154 -17.17 -5.80 -6.86
C ARG A 154 -16.68 -4.45 -6.34
N LEU A 155 -16.58 -3.43 -7.19
CA LEU A 155 -16.21 -2.08 -6.77
C LEU A 155 -17.24 -1.47 -5.80
N ARG A 156 -18.53 -1.72 -6.02
CA ARG A 156 -19.59 -1.30 -5.11
C ARG A 156 -19.45 -1.97 -3.74
N LEU A 157 -19.25 -3.29 -3.71
CA LEU A 157 -19.04 -4.03 -2.46
C LEU A 157 -17.81 -3.53 -1.70
N LEU A 158 -16.71 -3.19 -2.40
CA LEU A 158 -15.51 -2.62 -1.77
C LEU A 158 -15.79 -1.23 -1.17
N LYS A 159 -16.58 -0.40 -1.85
CA LYS A 159 -16.97 0.92 -1.33
C LYS A 159 -17.85 0.82 -0.08
N GLU A 160 -18.72 -0.19 -0.03
CA GLU A 160 -19.62 -0.44 1.11
C GLU A 160 -18.88 -1.10 2.31
N ALA A 161 -17.76 -1.79 2.08
CA ALA A 161 -16.99 -2.47 3.10
C ALA A 161 -16.17 -1.55 4.03
N GLY A 162 -16.05 -0.26 3.70
CA GLY A 162 -15.29 0.73 4.48
C GLY A 162 -13.79 0.50 4.43
#